data_AF-A0A2T9Z043-F1
#
_entry.id   AF-A0A2T9Z043-F1
#
_cell.length_a   1.000
_cell.length_b   1.000
_cell.length_c   1.000
_cell.angle_alpha   90.00
_cell.angle_beta   90.00
_cell.angle_gamma   90.00
#
_symmetry.space_group_name_H-M   'P 1'
#
loop_
_entity.id
_entity.type
_entity.pdbx_description
1 polymer ?
#
loop_
_entity_poly.entity_id
_entity_poly.type
_entity_poly.pdbx_seq_one_letter_code
_entity_poly.pdbx_strand_id
1 'polypeptide(L)'
;MYSKTRPKICPDYKKEFDESRDDLYNGKYGVDIQEILKPLEVPGHVISRPCYKKIIESNYFELCAYDLMNFIESEEKKIHSIRILLDTLINNSEEIPALDVISKNPIEQEAIEDIILKLNEVLMNQDELVYRLRATRDKLLIAETNKAKLRNDITRASKNCSK
;
A
#
# COMPACT_ATOMS: atom_id res chain seq x y z
N MET A 1 -27.15 -29.91 -19.18
CA MET A 1 -27.95 -28.68 -18.92
C MET A 1 -28.13 -28.56 -17.41
N TYR A 2 -27.32 -27.75 -16.72
CA TYR A 2 -27.45 -27.58 -15.26
C TYR A 2 -28.37 -26.40 -14.95
N SER A 3 -29.51 -26.72 -14.33
CA SER A 3 -30.52 -25.80 -13.82
C SER A 3 -29.94 -24.93 -12.70
N LYS A 4 -29.93 -23.61 -12.88
CA LYS A 4 -29.58 -22.62 -11.85
C LYS A 4 -30.78 -22.40 -10.92
N THR A 5 -30.96 -23.24 -9.92
CA THR A 5 -31.82 -22.92 -8.78
C THR A 5 -31.04 -22.02 -7.82
N ARG A 6 -31.42 -20.74 -7.74
CA ARG A 6 -30.91 -19.84 -6.68
C ARG A 6 -31.34 -20.39 -5.32
N PRO A 7 -30.47 -20.42 -4.31
CA PRO A 7 -30.88 -20.80 -2.96
C PRO A 7 -31.95 -19.82 -2.47
N LYS A 8 -33.07 -20.36 -1.99
CA LYS A 8 -34.12 -19.58 -1.34
C LYS A 8 -33.51 -18.96 -0.07
N ILE A 9 -33.50 -17.63 0.00
CA ILE A 9 -33.14 -16.90 1.21
C ILE A 9 -34.14 -17.32 2.29
N CYS A 10 -33.65 -17.90 3.39
CA CYS A 10 -34.49 -18.24 4.54
C CYS A 10 -35.23 -16.99 5.04
N PRO A 11 -36.54 -17.02 5.29
CA PRO A 11 -37.30 -15.82 5.66
C PRO A 11 -37.13 -15.38 7.13
N ASP A 12 -36.34 -16.09 7.92
CA ASP A 12 -36.38 -15.98 9.39
C ASP A 12 -35.41 -14.95 10.01
N TYR A 13 -34.77 -14.08 9.22
CA TYR A 13 -33.88 -13.03 9.75
C TYR A 13 -34.63 -11.81 10.32
N LYS A 14 -35.94 -11.90 10.54
CA LYS A 14 -36.77 -10.81 11.11
C LYS A 14 -37.40 -11.19 12.44
N LYS A 15 -36.63 -11.80 13.33
CA LYS A 15 -36.96 -11.87 14.75
C LYS A 15 -35.84 -11.24 15.57
N GLU A 16 -36.22 -10.16 16.25
CA GLU A 16 -35.61 -9.63 17.47
C GLU A 16 -34.22 -8.98 17.31
N PHE A 17 -34.21 -7.78 16.73
CA PHE A 17 -33.25 -6.74 17.13
C PHE A 17 -34.05 -5.49 17.49
N ASP A 18 -34.81 -5.61 18.58
CA ASP A 18 -35.34 -4.46 19.32
C ASP A 18 -34.52 -4.32 20.63
N GLU A 19 -33.21 -4.53 20.52
CA GLU A 19 -32.27 -4.29 21.61
C GLU A 19 -32.08 -2.79 21.72
N SER A 20 -32.50 -2.22 22.85
CA SER A 20 -32.31 -0.79 23.11
C SER A 20 -30.82 -0.48 23.01
N ARG A 21 -30.45 0.55 22.24
CA ARG A 21 -29.06 1.04 22.16
C ARG A 21 -28.44 1.19 23.56
N ASP A 22 -29.26 1.56 24.54
CA ASP A 22 -28.88 1.72 25.94
C ASP A 22 -28.30 0.46 26.57
N ASP A 23 -28.76 -0.74 26.20
CA ASP A 23 -28.21 -2.00 26.72
C ASP A 23 -26.76 -2.25 26.24
N LEU A 24 -26.43 -1.80 25.02
CA LEU A 24 -25.08 -1.87 24.46
C LEU A 24 -24.15 -0.84 25.10
N TYR A 25 -24.67 0.36 25.38
CA TYR A 25 -23.91 1.44 26.02
C TYR A 25 -23.71 1.22 27.52
N ASN A 26 -24.62 0.54 28.22
CA ASN A 26 -24.54 0.33 29.68
C ASN A 26 -23.82 -0.96 30.07
N GLY A 27 -23.11 -1.62 29.14
CA GLY A 27 -22.27 -2.77 29.44
C GLY A 27 -23.02 -4.05 29.83
N LYS A 28 -24.31 -4.19 29.49
CA LYS A 28 -25.13 -5.37 29.81
C LYS A 28 -24.55 -6.68 29.26
N TYR A 29 -23.75 -6.59 28.18
CA TYR A 29 -23.07 -7.71 27.53
C TYR A 29 -21.56 -7.79 27.82
N GLY A 30 -21.09 -7.08 28.85
CA GLY A 30 -19.73 -7.22 29.36
C GLY A 30 -18.99 -5.90 29.49
N VAL A 31 -18.59 -5.30 28.37
CA VAL A 31 -17.77 -4.08 28.39
C VAL A 31 -18.63 -2.86 28.08
N ASP A 32 -18.63 -1.91 29.01
CA ASP A 32 -19.26 -0.60 28.83
C ASP A 32 -18.49 0.19 27.75
N ILE A 33 -19.18 0.49 26.65
CA ILE A 33 -18.61 1.23 25.52
C ILE A 33 -18.25 2.66 25.94
N GLN A 34 -18.98 3.28 26.86
CA GLN A 34 -18.64 4.61 27.36
C GLN A 34 -17.32 4.59 28.13
N GLU A 35 -17.03 3.51 28.85
CA GLU A 35 -15.76 3.33 29.54
C GLU A 35 -14.59 3.17 28.55
N ILE A 36 -14.78 2.45 27.43
CA ILE A 36 -13.79 2.31 26.36
C ILE A 36 -13.51 3.66 25.70
N LEU A 37 -14.56 4.39 25.33
CA LEU A 37 -14.46 5.65 24.58
C LEU A 37 -13.96 6.82 25.43
N LYS A 38 -13.88 6.66 26.77
CA LYS A 38 -13.35 7.69 27.64
C LYS A 38 -11.86 7.93 27.31
N PRO A 39 -11.47 9.16 26.93
CA PRO A 39 -10.08 9.45 26.58
C PRO A 39 -9.14 9.13 27.75
N LEU A 40 -7.95 8.65 27.41
CA LEU A 40 -6.90 8.35 28.38
C LEU A 40 -6.10 9.61 28.64
N GLU A 41 -6.11 10.07 29.89
CA GLU A 41 -5.35 11.26 30.31
C GLU A 41 -3.88 10.93 30.61
N VAL A 42 -3.59 9.71 31.08
CA VAL A 42 -2.25 9.24 31.44
C VAL A 42 -2.08 7.78 30.99
N PRO A 43 -0.94 7.37 30.38
CA PRO A 43 -0.74 6.01 29.90
C PRO A 43 -0.97 4.91 30.95
N GLY A 44 -0.68 5.19 32.23
CA GLY A 44 -0.92 4.26 33.33
C GLY A 44 -2.39 3.90 33.56
N HIS A 45 -3.33 4.74 33.12
CA HIS A 45 -4.78 4.49 33.26
C HIS A 45 -5.27 3.32 32.41
N VAL A 46 -4.49 2.88 31.42
CA VAL A 46 -4.82 1.70 30.61
C VAL A 46 -4.81 0.43 31.48
N ILE A 47 -3.87 0.33 32.42
CA ILE A 47 -3.70 -0.85 33.29
C ILE A 47 -4.85 -0.94 34.31
N SER A 48 -5.37 0.22 34.73
CA SER A 48 -6.44 0.32 35.72
C SER A 48 -7.82 -0.09 35.17
N ARG A 49 -8.00 -0.11 33.84
CA ARG A 49 -9.28 -0.49 33.21
C ARG A 49 -9.38 -2.00 33.03
N PRO A 50 -10.44 -2.66 33.55
CA PRO A 50 -10.58 -4.12 33.49
C PRO A 50 -10.57 -4.70 32.08
N CYS A 51 -11.11 -3.95 31.10
CA CYS A 51 -11.18 -4.37 29.70
C CYS A 51 -9.81 -4.45 29.02
N TYR A 52 -8.90 -3.51 29.32
CA TYR A 52 -7.55 -3.52 28.80
C TYR A 52 -6.61 -4.40 29.63
N LYS A 53 -6.88 -4.57 30.93
CA LYS A 53 -6.10 -5.46 31.80
C LYS A 53 -6.07 -6.90 31.25
N LYS A 54 -7.20 -7.46 30.82
CA LYS A 54 -7.25 -8.79 30.18
C LYS A 54 -6.49 -8.87 28.85
N ILE A 55 -6.47 -7.77 28.09
CA ILE A 55 -5.77 -7.69 26.79
C ILE A 55 -4.25 -7.54 27.01
N ILE A 56 -3.84 -6.85 28.07
CA ILE A 56 -2.44 -6.67 28.46
C ILE A 56 -1.89 -7.91 29.16
N GLU A 57 -2.68 -8.57 30.01
CA GLU A 57 -2.34 -9.85 30.64
C GLU A 57 -2.35 -11.02 29.65
N SER A 58 -2.91 -10.82 28.47
CA SER A 58 -2.81 -11.75 27.36
C SER A 58 -1.45 -11.61 26.68
N ASN A 59 -0.78 -12.74 26.41
CA ASN A 59 0.49 -12.81 25.66
C ASN A 59 0.40 -12.30 24.22
N TYR A 60 -0.73 -11.71 23.82
CA TYR A 60 -0.97 -11.20 22.49
C TYR A 60 0.04 -10.11 22.11
N PHE A 61 0.42 -9.23 23.03
CA PHE A 61 1.45 -8.22 22.74
C PHE A 61 2.84 -8.82 22.51
N GLU A 62 3.21 -9.86 23.26
CA GLU A 62 4.46 -10.57 23.04
C GLU A 62 4.46 -11.30 21.69
N LEU A 63 3.35 -11.95 21.33
CA LEU A 63 3.18 -12.59 20.03
C LEU A 63 3.27 -11.59 18.88
N CYS A 64 2.57 -10.45 18.99
CA CYS A 64 2.67 -9.39 17.99
C CYS A 64 4.08 -8.80 17.89
N ALA A 65 4.77 -8.58 19.03
CA ALA A 65 6.13 -8.08 19.03
C ALA A 65 7.12 -9.08 18.41
N TYR A 66 6.95 -10.37 18.70
CA TYR A 66 7.73 -11.46 18.12
C TYR A 66 7.54 -11.55 16.61
N ASP A 67 6.29 -11.53 16.14
CA ASP A 67 5.97 -11.56 14.71
C ASP A 67 6.51 -10.31 13.99
N LEU A 68 6.47 -9.15 14.63
CA LEU A 68 7.00 -7.90 14.07
C LEU A 68 8.53 -7.93 13.97
N MET A 69 9.23 -8.45 14.98
CA MET A 69 10.69 -8.63 14.90
C MET A 69 11.07 -9.62 13.82
N ASN A 70 10.38 -10.77 13.74
CA ASN A 70 10.61 -11.75 12.68
C ASN A 70 10.37 -11.14 11.28
N PHE A 71 9.32 -10.33 11.15
CA PHE A 71 9.04 -9.61 9.90
C PHE A 71 10.20 -8.66 9.56
N ILE A 72 10.63 -7.81 10.50
CA ILE A 72 11.73 -6.88 10.30
C ILE A 72 13.01 -7.61 9.92
N GLU A 73 13.39 -8.69 10.62
CA GLU A 73 14.58 -9.48 10.28
C GLU A 73 14.46 -10.13 8.89
N SER A 74 13.27 -10.62 8.53
CA SER A 74 13.04 -11.25 7.24
C SER A 74 13.11 -10.25 6.08
N GLU A 75 12.55 -9.06 6.28
CA GLU A 75 12.59 -7.99 5.28
C GLU A 75 13.98 -7.38 5.19
N GLU A 76 14.70 -7.22 6.31
CA GLU A 76 16.09 -6.78 6.30
C GLU A 76 16.96 -7.75 5.49
N LYS A 77 16.81 -9.07 5.69
CA LYS A 77 17.54 -10.08 4.90
C LYS A 77 17.24 -9.99 3.40
N LYS A 78 15.98 -9.79 3.00
CA LYS A 78 15.59 -9.65 1.59
C LYS A 78 16.10 -8.34 0.95
N ILE A 79 16.02 -7.25 1.70
CA ILE A 79 16.34 -5.91 1.20
C ILE A 79 17.85 -5.66 1.27
N HIS A 80 18.60 -6.38 2.10
CA HIS A 80 20.05 -6.21 2.26
C HIS A 80 20.80 -6.31 0.94
N SER A 81 20.57 -7.37 0.16
CA SER A 81 21.24 -7.57 -1.13
C SER A 81 20.89 -6.48 -2.15
N ILE A 82 19.63 -6.03 -2.15
CA ILE A 82 19.15 -4.92 -3.00
C ILE A 82 19.78 -3.60 -2.56
N ARG A 83 19.90 -3.36 -1.26
CA ARG A 83 20.50 -2.15 -0.69
C ARG A 83 21.99 -2.10 -0.99
N ILE A 84 22.71 -3.20 -0.88
CA ILE A 84 24.12 -3.30 -1.31
C ILE A 84 24.21 -3.03 -2.82
N LEU A 85 23.40 -3.68 -3.64
CA LEU A 85 23.39 -3.48 -5.09
C LEU A 85 23.16 -2.01 -5.46
N LEU A 86 22.16 -1.36 -4.84
CA LEU A 86 21.87 0.05 -5.05
C LEU A 86 23.01 0.96 -4.60
N ASP A 87 23.64 0.65 -3.46
CA ASP A 87 24.76 1.43 -2.93
C ASP A 87 26.01 1.30 -3.84
N THR A 88 26.27 0.10 -4.39
CA THR A 88 27.31 -0.13 -5.40
C THR A 88 27.03 0.64 -6.70
N LEU A 89 25.78 0.64 -7.16
CA LEU A 89 25.36 1.35 -8.38
C LEU A 89 25.38 2.88 -8.22
N ILE A 90 25.07 3.40 -7.04
CA ILE A 90 25.02 4.84 -6.77
C ILE A 90 26.44 5.38 -6.51
N ASN A 91 27.27 4.65 -5.78
CA ASN A 91 28.58 5.14 -5.34
C ASN A 91 29.72 4.85 -6.32
N ASN A 92 29.48 4.15 -7.44
CA ASN A 92 30.49 3.81 -8.45
C ASN A 92 31.79 3.25 -7.84
N SER A 93 31.68 2.43 -6.78
CA SER A 93 32.87 1.91 -6.11
C SER A 93 33.54 0.85 -7.01
N GLU A 94 34.78 1.11 -7.43
CA GLU A 94 35.59 0.19 -8.26
C GLU A 94 35.92 -1.12 -7.53
N GLU A 95 35.81 -1.15 -6.19
CA GLU A 95 35.86 -2.36 -5.39
C GLU A 95 34.45 -2.97 -5.31
N ILE A 96 34.17 -3.91 -6.21
CA ILE A 96 33.03 -4.82 -6.07
C ILE A 96 33.48 -5.90 -5.08
N PRO A 97 33.11 -5.86 -3.77
CA PRO A 97 33.25 -7.05 -2.95
C PRO A 97 32.47 -8.14 -3.69
N ALA A 98 33.10 -9.29 -3.94
CA ALA A 98 32.52 -10.39 -4.71
C ALA A 98 31.09 -10.64 -4.22
N LEU A 99 30.14 -10.03 -4.93
CA LEU A 99 28.74 -10.07 -4.59
C LEU A 99 28.36 -11.47 -5.05
N ASP A 100 28.14 -12.37 -4.10
CA ASP A 100 27.46 -13.63 -4.37
C ASP A 100 25.99 -13.24 -4.63
N VAL A 101 25.73 -12.61 -5.80
CA VAL A 101 24.41 -12.15 -6.25
C VAL A 101 23.46 -13.35 -6.35
N ILE A 102 24.01 -14.55 -6.45
CA ILE A 102 23.27 -15.80 -6.46
C ILE A 102 23.22 -16.30 -5.02
N SER A 103 22.19 -15.85 -4.30
CA SER A 103 21.83 -16.48 -3.02
C SER A 103 21.70 -17.99 -3.23
N LYS A 104 22.30 -18.81 -2.35
CA LYS A 104 22.12 -20.27 -2.33
C LYS A 104 20.71 -20.69 -1.92
N ASN A 105 19.87 -19.73 -1.52
CA ASN A 105 18.48 -19.94 -1.21
C ASN A 105 17.66 -19.94 -2.52
N PRO A 106 17.04 -21.06 -2.91
CA PRO A 106 16.40 -21.20 -4.23
C PRO A 106 15.26 -20.20 -4.45
N ILE A 107 14.59 -19.73 -3.40
CA ILE A 107 13.49 -18.75 -3.49
C ILE A 107 14.03 -17.34 -3.82
N GLU A 108 15.17 -16.97 -3.25
CA GLU A 108 15.81 -15.68 -3.52
C GLU A 108 16.45 -15.67 -4.91
N GLN A 109 16.97 -16.82 -5.35
CA GLN A 109 17.53 -16.98 -6.68
C GLN A 109 16.47 -16.80 -7.78
N GLU A 110 15.28 -17.39 -7.62
CA GLU A 110 14.16 -17.21 -8.57
C GLU A 110 13.72 -15.75 -8.68
N ALA A 111 13.63 -15.04 -7.54
CA ALA A 111 13.28 -13.62 -7.53
C ALA A 111 14.36 -12.75 -8.20
N ILE A 112 15.64 -13.06 -7.99
CA ILE A 112 16.76 -12.36 -8.61
C ILE A 112 16.80 -12.64 -10.12
N GLU A 113 16.55 -13.87 -10.56
CA GLU A 113 16.47 -14.23 -11.98
C GLU A 113 15.30 -13.53 -12.68
N ASP A 114 14.12 -13.44 -12.06
CA ASP A 114 12.97 -12.69 -12.62
C ASP A 114 13.27 -11.18 -12.72
N ILE A 115 13.98 -10.61 -11.75
CA ILE A 115 14.43 -9.20 -11.79
C ILE A 115 15.45 -8.99 -12.93
N ILE A 116 16.42 -9.90 -13.09
CA ILE A 116 17.42 -9.82 -14.17
C ILE A 116 16.75 -9.97 -15.54
N LEU A 117 15.77 -10.87 -15.68
CA LEU A 117 15.00 -11.04 -16.91
C LEU A 117 14.22 -9.77 -17.26
N LYS A 118 13.54 -9.16 -16.30
CA LYS A 118 12.82 -7.89 -16.50
C LYS A 118 13.77 -6.74 -16.84
N LEU A 119 14.92 -6.65 -16.18
CA LEU A 119 15.93 -5.64 -16.49
C LEU A 119 16.47 -5.83 -17.92
N ASN A 120 16.75 -7.06 -18.32
CA ASN A 120 17.18 -7.38 -19.68
C ASN A 120 16.10 -7.06 -20.71
N GLU A 121 14.84 -7.36 -20.44
CA GLU A 121 13.73 -7.01 -21.34
C GLU A 121 13.61 -5.48 -21.51
N VAL A 122 13.74 -4.71 -20.41
CA VAL A 122 13.71 -3.25 -20.45
C VAL A 122 14.93 -2.68 -21.17
N LEU A 123 16.12 -3.25 -20.94
CA LEU A 123 17.37 -2.87 -21.61
C LEU A 123 17.29 -3.14 -23.12
N MET A 124 16.79 -4.31 -23.52
CA MET A 124 16.64 -4.70 -24.92
C MET A 124 15.58 -3.87 -25.64
N ASN A 125 14.60 -3.33 -24.92
CA ASN A 125 13.56 -2.45 -25.45
C ASN A 125 13.87 -0.96 -25.26
N GLN A 126 15.11 -0.58 -24.90
CA GLN A 126 15.48 0.82 -24.66
C GLN A 126 15.22 1.72 -25.87
N ASP A 127 15.51 1.26 -27.08
CA ASP A 127 15.29 2.04 -28.30
C ASP A 127 13.80 2.32 -28.55
N GLU A 128 12.94 1.34 -28.24
CA GLU A 128 11.50 1.52 -28.35
C GLU A 128 10.96 2.46 -27.27
N LEU A 129 11.49 2.38 -26.05
CA LEU A 129 11.18 3.32 -24.96
C LEU A 129 11.57 4.75 -25.32
N VAL A 130 12.77 4.95 -25.86
CA VAL A 130 13.25 6.25 -26.34
C VAL A 130 12.38 6.76 -27.50
N TYR A 131 11.98 5.89 -28.42
CA TYR A 131 11.07 6.24 -29.51
C TYR A 131 9.71 6.71 -28.99
N ARG A 132 9.08 5.95 -28.08
CA ARG A 132 7.79 6.30 -27.46
C ARG A 132 7.87 7.62 -26.70
N LEU A 133 8.99 7.87 -25.99
CA LEU A 133 9.23 9.12 -25.28
C LEU A 133 9.28 10.31 -26.25
N ARG A 134 10.03 10.19 -27.36
CA ARG A 134 10.11 11.23 -28.41
C ARG A 134 8.75 11.50 -29.04
N ALA A 135 8.02 10.45 -29.42
CA ALA A 135 6.69 10.59 -29.99
C ALA A 135 5.70 11.28 -29.04
N THR A 136 5.79 11.00 -27.74
CA THR A 136 4.96 11.64 -26.71
C THR A 136 5.34 13.11 -26.54
N ARG A 137 6.65 13.42 -26.52
CA ARG A 137 7.15 14.81 -26.45
C ARG A 137 6.63 15.64 -27.62
N ASP A 138 6.67 15.11 -28.84
CA ASP A 138 6.26 15.86 -30.03
C ASP A 138 4.74 16.12 -30.03
N LYS A 139 3.94 15.15 -29.57
CA LYS A 139 2.49 15.37 -29.35
C LYS A 139 2.22 16.48 -28.33
N LEU A 140 3.00 16.53 -27.25
CA LEU A 140 2.86 17.53 -26.21
C LEU A 140 3.21 18.94 -26.73
N LEU A 141 4.29 19.07 -27.50
CA LEU A 141 4.66 20.33 -28.16
C LEU A 141 3.57 20.84 -29.12
N ILE A 142 2.96 19.93 -29.90
CA ILE A 142 1.84 20.29 -30.79
C ILE A 142 0.64 20.78 -29.96
N ALA A 143 0.31 20.09 -28.87
CA ALA A 143 -0.77 20.47 -27.98
C ALA A 143 -0.54 21.85 -27.34
N GLU A 144 0.68 22.14 -26.88
CA GLU A 144 1.04 23.47 -26.35
C GLU A 144 0.93 24.57 -27.40
N THR A 145 1.40 24.30 -28.62
CA THR A 145 1.32 25.25 -29.73
C THR A 145 -0.15 25.55 -30.07
N ASN A 146 -1.00 24.53 -30.10
CA ASN A 146 -2.44 24.68 -30.35
C ASN A 146 -3.14 25.43 -29.21
N LYS A 147 -2.77 25.14 -27.95
CA LYS A 147 -3.25 25.87 -26.78
C LYS A 147 -2.89 27.35 -26.85
N ALA A 148 -1.66 27.68 -27.26
CA ALA A 148 -1.23 29.07 -27.45
C ALA A 148 -2.01 29.78 -28.56
N LYS A 149 -2.24 29.12 -29.70
CA LYS A 149 -3.09 29.64 -30.79
C LYS A 149 -4.50 29.93 -30.32
N LEU A 150 -5.16 28.96 -29.68
CA LEU A 150 -6.52 29.11 -29.16
C LEU A 150 -6.62 30.26 -28.15
N ARG A 151 -5.64 30.42 -27.26
CA ARG A 151 -5.59 31.57 -26.33
C ARG A 151 -5.55 32.91 -27.07
N ASN A 152 -4.72 33.00 -28.12
CA ASN A 152 -4.62 34.21 -28.92
C ASN A 152 -5.93 34.51 -29.67
N ASP A 153 -6.58 33.48 -30.22
CA ASP A 153 -7.85 33.61 -30.92
C ASP A 153 -8.98 34.06 -29.99
N ILE A 154 -9.07 33.49 -28.78
CA ILE A 154 -10.00 33.94 -27.72
C ILE A 154 -9.73 35.39 -27.33
N THR A 155 -8.46 35.77 -27.18
CA THR A 155 -8.07 37.15 -26.83
C THR A 155 -8.44 38.14 -27.94
N ARG A 156 -8.35 37.74 -29.21
CA ARG A 156 -8.81 38.58 -30.34
C ARG A 156 -10.33 38.68 -30.39
N ALA A 157 -11.04 37.56 -30.24
CA ALA A 157 -12.50 37.52 -30.24
C ALA A 157 -13.10 38.38 -29.11
N SER A 158 -12.56 38.26 -27.89
CA SER A 158 -12.98 39.08 -26.74
C SER A 158 -12.75 40.58 -26.94
N LYS A 159 -11.63 40.98 -27.57
CA LYS A 159 -11.39 42.38 -27.96
C LYS A 159 -12.39 42.89 -29.01
N ASN A 160 -12.80 42.04 -29.94
CA ASN A 160 -13.76 42.41 -30.99
C ASN A 160 -15.21 42.48 -30.47
N CYS A 161 -15.59 41.69 -29.46
CA CYS A 161 -16.92 41.74 -28.83
C CYS A 161 -17.05 42.86 -27.77
N SER A 162 -15.96 43.51 -27.38
CA SER A 162 -15.96 44.61 -26.40
C SER A 162 -16.02 46.01 -27.06
N LYS A 163 -16.27 46.07 -28.36
CA LYS A 163 -16.58 47.28 -29.14
C LYS A 163 -18.02 47.23 -29.60
#